data_AF-A0A7S2E651-F1
#
_entry.id   AF-A0A7S2E651-F1
#
_cell.length_a   1.000
_cell.length_b   1.000
_cell.length_c   1.000
_cell.angle_alpha   90.00
_cell.angle_beta   90.00
_cell.angle_gamma   90.00
#
_symmetry.space_group_name_H-M   'P 1'
#
loop_
_entity.id
_entity.type
_entity.pdbx_description
1 polymer ?
#
loop_
_entity_poly.entity_id
_entity_poly.type
_entity_poly.pdbx_seq_one_letter_code
_entity_poly.pdbx_strand_id
1 'polypeptide(L)'
;MVCEPANDSSSKKLAFLTSQKFKEQAVWFLNAIDADQEECEIVWRMHKKSASLEKLNEDGTHLDEFSAHRVLENAKKACTIKEMREYMLRINPNHKRVSLLELLIYKFDCDWKAIVNAKQYDRKKEKEAQAQLKEAKKTLAEATATAQKASEDAEKARIAEENALVQKQESSKAAEASRIAQERFSKEKVHANETLEKMKHEESEVQRQKEELEKTANDESLGIVKRNRAKAMLAMKKNEDSLPFAAAKLQNEAAVKKLSRAEAAAGKAAKDAEIALANAEKAEKESRQARKEAIETGKAAEAIIPIASEACSRVQVVLNEVLAEKKAGKGTIFYIERELQEAKKFLPRRKFAVLQKEADNARKEAMPENENENAHPNIVPAISVGP
;
A
#
# COMPACT_ATOMS: atom_id res chain seq x y z
N MET A 1 -27.20 -68.82 -9.98
CA MET A 1 -26.45 -68.41 -8.78
C MET A 1 -27.30 -67.40 -8.04
N VAL A 2 -27.78 -67.79 -6.87
CA VAL A 2 -28.66 -67.01 -6.02
C VAL A 2 -27.83 -65.90 -5.37
N CYS A 3 -28.23 -64.64 -5.55
CA CYS A 3 -27.67 -63.51 -4.83
C CYS A 3 -28.02 -63.66 -3.34
N GLU A 4 -27.05 -64.06 -2.51
CA GLU A 4 -27.16 -63.91 -1.07
C GLU A 4 -27.16 -62.41 -0.70
N PRO A 5 -28.08 -61.96 0.17
CA PRO A 5 -28.15 -60.56 0.56
C PRO A 5 -26.96 -60.21 1.45
N ALA A 6 -26.02 -59.45 0.89
CA ALA A 6 -24.83 -58.95 1.54
C ALA A 6 -25.17 -58.03 2.74
N ASN A 7 -25.29 -58.63 3.93
CA ASN A 7 -25.09 -57.94 5.20
C ASN A 7 -23.61 -58.09 5.65
N ASP A 8 -22.69 -58.02 4.68
CA ASP A 8 -21.24 -58.19 4.84
C ASP A 8 -20.66 -56.96 5.54
N SER A 9 -19.93 -57.17 6.64
CA SER A 9 -19.21 -56.13 7.39
C SER A 9 -18.34 -55.25 6.47
N SER A 10 -17.81 -55.85 5.40
CA SER A 10 -16.99 -55.16 4.39
C SER A 10 -17.77 -54.11 3.61
N SER A 11 -19.04 -54.37 3.26
CA SER A 11 -19.88 -53.42 2.52
C SER A 11 -20.23 -52.19 3.36
N LYS A 12 -20.46 -52.37 4.68
CA LYS A 12 -20.68 -51.25 5.61
C LYS A 12 -19.43 -50.39 5.78
N LYS A 13 -18.26 -51.02 5.88
CA LYS A 13 -16.97 -50.30 5.93
C LYS A 13 -16.70 -49.56 4.62
N LEU A 14 -16.98 -50.16 3.47
CA LEU A 14 -16.85 -49.49 2.18
C LEU A 14 -17.72 -48.23 2.15
N ALA A 15 -19.01 -48.32 2.49
CA ALA A 15 -19.91 -47.16 2.53
C ALA A 15 -19.43 -46.06 3.49
N PHE A 16 -18.82 -46.43 4.63
CA PHE A 16 -18.21 -45.47 5.54
C PHE A 16 -16.98 -44.78 4.91
N LEU A 17 -16.12 -45.53 4.24
CA LEU A 17 -14.90 -44.99 3.61
C LEU A 17 -15.23 -44.11 2.40
N THR A 18 -16.19 -44.50 1.57
CA THR A 18 -16.62 -43.71 0.41
C THR A 18 -17.30 -42.40 0.81
N SER A 19 -17.81 -42.29 2.05
CA SER A 19 -18.38 -41.03 2.58
C SER A 19 -17.35 -40.10 3.22
N GLN A 20 -16.10 -40.54 3.41
CA GLN A 20 -15.00 -39.69 3.87
C GLN A 20 -14.60 -38.67 2.78
N LYS A 21 -13.76 -37.69 3.13
CA LYS A 21 -13.24 -36.74 2.15
C LYS A 21 -12.33 -37.43 1.13
N PHE A 22 -12.22 -36.88 -0.08
CA PHE A 22 -11.32 -37.43 -1.10
C PHE A 22 -9.88 -37.64 -0.61
N LYS A 23 -9.33 -36.72 0.20
CA LYS A 23 -8.00 -36.88 0.81
C LYS A 23 -7.94 -38.13 1.69
N GLU A 24 -8.93 -38.35 2.54
CA GLU A 24 -8.98 -39.48 3.47
C GLU A 24 -9.17 -40.80 2.72
N GLN A 25 -9.97 -40.81 1.64
CA GLN A 25 -10.13 -41.94 0.73
C GLN A 25 -8.81 -42.31 0.05
N ALA A 26 -8.07 -41.31 -0.45
CA ALA A 26 -6.80 -41.51 -1.13
C ALA A 26 -5.71 -42.01 -0.17
N VAL A 27 -5.60 -41.41 1.02
CA VAL A 27 -4.67 -41.86 2.07
C VAL A 27 -4.99 -43.28 2.51
N TRP A 28 -6.28 -43.63 2.68
CA TRP A 28 -6.69 -45.00 2.98
C TRP A 28 -6.19 -45.99 1.93
N PHE A 29 -6.44 -45.68 0.66
CA PHE A 29 -6.05 -46.52 -0.46
C PHE A 29 -4.54 -46.74 -0.51
N LEU A 30 -3.74 -45.67 -0.46
CA LEU A 30 -2.28 -45.75 -0.51
C LEU A 30 -1.69 -46.54 0.67
N ASN A 31 -2.26 -46.37 1.87
CA ASN A 31 -1.85 -47.12 3.04
C ASN A 31 -2.21 -48.60 2.95
N ALA A 32 -3.23 -48.96 2.17
CA ALA A 32 -3.67 -50.34 1.98
C ALA A 32 -2.82 -51.13 0.96
N ILE A 33 -2.34 -50.48 -0.10
CA ILE A 33 -1.59 -51.14 -1.19
C ILE A 33 -0.07 -51.09 -1.02
N ASP A 34 0.44 -50.40 0.01
CA ASP A 34 1.87 -50.12 0.20
C ASP A 34 2.53 -49.48 -1.03
N ALA A 35 1.85 -48.48 -1.59
CA ALA A 35 2.15 -47.86 -2.88
C ALA A 35 3.59 -47.37 -3.02
N ASP A 36 4.11 -47.43 -4.25
CA ASP A 36 5.35 -46.75 -4.62
C ASP A 36 5.16 -45.24 -4.88
N GLN A 37 6.26 -44.54 -5.18
CA GLN A 37 6.24 -43.09 -5.40
C GLN A 37 5.42 -42.68 -6.64
N GLU A 38 5.44 -43.48 -7.72
CA GLU A 38 4.72 -43.18 -8.94
C GLU A 38 3.21 -43.35 -8.74
N GLU A 39 2.82 -44.44 -8.07
CA GLU A 39 1.44 -44.71 -7.67
C GLU A 39 0.91 -43.60 -6.76
N CYS A 40 1.69 -43.16 -5.77
CA CYS A 40 1.36 -42.02 -4.91
C CYS A 40 1.07 -40.74 -5.71
N GLU A 41 1.88 -40.41 -6.72
CA GLU A 41 1.68 -39.24 -7.58
C GLU A 41 0.46 -39.39 -8.51
N ILE A 42 0.14 -40.60 -8.98
CA ILE A 42 -1.10 -40.87 -9.73
C ILE A 42 -2.31 -40.61 -8.84
N VAL A 43 -2.32 -41.17 -7.62
CA VAL A 43 -3.40 -40.97 -6.65
C VAL A 43 -3.54 -39.49 -6.28
N TRP A 44 -2.44 -38.78 -6.07
CA TRP A 44 -2.45 -37.34 -5.81
C TRP A 44 -3.12 -36.53 -6.92
N ARG A 45 -2.77 -36.82 -8.19
CA ARG A 45 -3.37 -36.16 -9.35
C ARG A 45 -4.86 -36.45 -9.45
N MET A 46 -5.26 -37.70 -9.25
CA MET A 46 -6.68 -38.08 -9.22
C MET A 46 -7.41 -37.34 -8.12
N HIS A 47 -6.86 -37.28 -6.90
CA HIS A 47 -7.41 -36.51 -5.79
C HIS A 47 -7.60 -35.02 -6.14
N LYS A 48 -6.55 -34.33 -6.60
CA LYS A 48 -6.65 -32.90 -6.96
C LYS A 48 -7.64 -32.67 -8.10
N LYS A 49 -7.70 -33.58 -9.08
CA LYS A 49 -8.67 -33.49 -10.17
C LYS A 49 -10.11 -33.68 -9.67
N SER A 50 -10.36 -34.67 -8.81
CA SER A 50 -11.66 -34.89 -8.18
C SER A 50 -12.11 -33.67 -7.38
N ALA A 51 -11.22 -33.13 -6.53
CA ALA A 51 -11.50 -31.91 -5.76
C ALA A 51 -11.80 -30.70 -6.66
N SER A 52 -11.13 -30.56 -7.81
CA SER A 52 -11.38 -29.45 -8.74
C SER A 52 -12.70 -29.55 -9.51
N LEU A 53 -13.19 -30.78 -9.75
CA LEU A 53 -14.41 -31.03 -10.51
C LEU A 53 -15.66 -30.97 -9.62
N GLU A 54 -15.53 -31.31 -8.35
CA GLU A 54 -16.58 -31.06 -7.37
C GLU A 54 -16.55 -29.59 -6.94
N LYS A 55 -17.66 -28.86 -7.13
CA LYS A 55 -17.76 -27.42 -6.81
C LYS A 55 -17.48 -27.06 -5.34
N LEU A 56 -17.22 -28.04 -4.48
CA LEU A 56 -16.92 -27.95 -3.05
C LEU A 56 -15.40 -28.06 -2.73
N ASN A 57 -14.51 -28.13 -3.72
CA ASN A 57 -13.05 -28.20 -3.54
C ASN A 57 -12.59 -29.38 -2.65
N GLU A 58 -11.69 -29.16 -1.68
CA GLU A 58 -11.03 -30.18 -0.85
C GLU A 58 -11.96 -30.93 0.12
N ASP A 59 -13.21 -30.48 0.29
CA ASP A 59 -14.23 -31.12 1.12
C ASP A 59 -15.15 -32.07 0.34
N GLY A 60 -14.82 -32.32 -0.92
CA GLY A 60 -15.53 -33.26 -1.77
C GLY A 60 -15.48 -34.70 -1.28
N THR A 61 -16.53 -35.46 -1.61
CA THR A 61 -16.69 -36.88 -1.20
C THR A 61 -17.03 -37.80 -2.36
N HIS A 62 -17.78 -37.33 -3.36
CA HIS A 62 -18.24 -38.12 -4.49
C HIS A 62 -18.28 -37.30 -5.77
N LEU A 63 -18.25 -37.96 -6.92
CA LEU A 63 -18.35 -37.35 -8.24
C LEU A 63 -19.62 -37.84 -8.94
N ASP A 64 -20.18 -37.00 -9.80
CA ASP A 64 -21.11 -37.52 -10.82
C ASP A 64 -20.35 -38.39 -11.83
N GLU A 65 -21.06 -39.22 -12.58
CA GLU A 65 -20.45 -40.18 -13.50
C GLU A 65 -19.58 -39.51 -14.59
N PHE A 66 -19.96 -38.34 -15.08
CA PHE A 66 -19.18 -37.63 -16.10
C PHE A 66 -17.89 -37.06 -15.52
N SER A 67 -17.97 -36.48 -14.31
CA SER A 67 -16.78 -36.01 -13.60
C SER A 67 -15.84 -37.17 -13.24
N ALA A 68 -16.38 -38.30 -12.79
CA ALA A 68 -15.62 -39.50 -12.47
C ALA A 68 -14.88 -40.06 -13.70
N HIS A 69 -15.56 -40.10 -14.85
CA HIS A 69 -14.96 -40.51 -16.12
C HIS A 69 -13.81 -39.59 -16.54
N ARG A 70 -13.98 -38.27 -16.43
CA ARG A 70 -12.90 -37.29 -16.69
C ARG A 70 -11.68 -37.47 -15.79
N VAL A 71 -11.86 -37.90 -14.54
CA VAL A 71 -10.75 -38.21 -13.63
C VAL A 71 -9.96 -39.41 -14.12
N LEU A 72 -10.62 -40.47 -14.61
CA LEU A 72 -9.97 -41.66 -15.14
C LEU A 72 -9.21 -41.37 -16.44
N GLU A 73 -9.78 -40.56 -17.33
CA GLU A 73 -9.09 -40.07 -18.53
C GLU A 73 -7.82 -39.31 -18.16
N ASN A 74 -7.89 -38.41 -17.18
CA ASN A 74 -6.73 -37.67 -16.69
C ASN A 74 -5.66 -38.59 -16.07
N ALA A 75 -6.08 -39.68 -15.42
CA ALA A 75 -5.22 -40.73 -14.90
C ALA A 75 -4.74 -41.73 -15.97
N LYS A 76 -4.95 -41.44 -17.26
CA LYS A 76 -4.59 -42.30 -18.41
C LYS A 76 -5.17 -43.71 -18.30
N LYS A 77 -6.39 -43.86 -17.75
CA LYS A 77 -7.17 -45.10 -17.82
C LYS A 77 -8.28 -44.87 -18.83
N ALA A 78 -8.09 -45.39 -20.05
CA ALA A 78 -9.14 -45.38 -21.05
C ALA A 78 -10.23 -46.39 -20.64
N CYS A 79 -11.46 -45.90 -20.52
CA CYS A 79 -12.65 -46.71 -20.36
C CYS A 79 -13.85 -45.95 -20.93
N THR A 80 -14.86 -46.67 -21.39
CA THR A 80 -16.17 -46.09 -21.70
C THR A 80 -16.97 -45.85 -20.42
N ILE A 81 -17.93 -44.91 -20.46
CA ILE A 81 -18.83 -44.67 -19.32
C ILE A 81 -19.60 -45.94 -18.95
N LYS A 82 -19.96 -46.77 -19.95
CA LYS A 82 -20.67 -48.04 -19.74
C LYS A 82 -19.81 -49.02 -18.94
N GLU A 83 -18.55 -49.22 -19.33
CA GLU A 83 -17.61 -50.12 -18.62
C GLU A 83 -17.37 -49.65 -17.18
N MET A 84 -17.19 -48.34 -16.97
CA MET A 84 -17.04 -47.78 -15.63
C MET A 84 -18.32 -48.05 -14.79
N ARG A 85 -19.51 -47.78 -15.34
CA ARG A 85 -20.78 -47.99 -14.63
C ARG A 85 -21.00 -49.46 -14.27
N GLU A 86 -20.73 -50.38 -15.19
CA GLU A 86 -20.84 -51.83 -14.93
C GLU A 86 -19.92 -52.27 -13.79
N TYR A 87 -18.71 -51.71 -13.71
CA TYR A 87 -17.79 -51.98 -12.62
C TYR A 87 -18.28 -51.38 -11.28
N MET A 88 -18.75 -50.13 -11.28
CA MET A 88 -19.26 -49.49 -10.06
C MET A 88 -20.48 -50.21 -9.49
N LEU A 89 -21.41 -50.66 -10.34
CA LEU A 89 -22.57 -51.46 -9.92
C LEU A 89 -22.18 -52.82 -9.33
N ARG A 90 -21.06 -53.39 -9.76
CA ARG A 90 -20.54 -54.67 -9.22
C ARG A 90 -20.00 -54.51 -7.80
N ILE A 91 -19.30 -53.41 -7.52
CA ILE A 91 -18.74 -53.12 -6.19
C ILE A 91 -19.83 -52.59 -5.25
N ASN A 92 -20.68 -51.70 -5.75
CA ASN A 92 -21.72 -51.02 -4.98
C ASN A 92 -23.03 -50.93 -5.80
N PRO A 93 -23.95 -51.88 -5.61
CA PRO A 93 -25.22 -51.92 -6.36
C PRO A 93 -26.11 -50.69 -6.17
N ASN A 94 -25.91 -49.92 -5.09
CA ASN A 94 -26.70 -48.75 -4.75
C ASN A 94 -25.99 -47.42 -5.10
N HIS A 95 -24.93 -47.45 -5.90
CA HIS A 95 -24.20 -46.22 -6.23
C HIS A 95 -25.06 -45.26 -7.07
N LYS A 96 -25.18 -44.01 -6.60
CA LYS A 96 -25.76 -42.88 -7.37
C LYS A 96 -24.70 -41.87 -7.81
N ARG A 97 -23.56 -41.89 -7.13
CA ARG A 97 -22.37 -41.05 -7.35
C ARG A 97 -21.16 -41.92 -7.06
N VAL A 98 -20.02 -41.59 -7.66
CA VAL A 98 -18.81 -42.39 -7.61
C VAL A 98 -17.79 -41.75 -6.66
N SER A 99 -17.31 -42.48 -5.67
CA SER A 99 -16.26 -42.01 -4.77
C SER A 99 -14.88 -42.09 -5.40
N LEU A 100 -13.90 -41.34 -4.87
CA LEU A 100 -12.52 -41.47 -5.32
C LEU A 100 -11.96 -42.86 -5.01
N LEU A 101 -12.30 -43.45 -3.86
CA LEU A 101 -11.84 -44.79 -3.49
C LEU A 101 -12.26 -45.84 -4.52
N GLU A 102 -13.52 -45.82 -4.99
CA GLU A 102 -14.01 -46.74 -6.02
C GLU A 102 -13.27 -46.54 -7.36
N LEU A 103 -12.95 -45.29 -7.72
CA LEU A 103 -12.16 -44.99 -8.92
C LEU A 103 -10.71 -45.48 -8.81
N LEU A 104 -10.11 -45.37 -7.63
CA LEU A 104 -8.76 -45.87 -7.37
C LEU A 104 -8.72 -47.39 -7.46
N ILE A 105 -9.68 -48.07 -6.84
CA ILE A 105 -9.82 -49.54 -6.93
C ILE A 105 -9.95 -49.98 -8.40
N TYR A 106 -10.74 -49.27 -9.21
CA TYR A 106 -10.87 -49.54 -10.64
C TYR A 106 -9.58 -49.27 -11.44
N LYS A 107 -8.89 -48.16 -11.13
CA LYS A 107 -7.67 -47.75 -11.84
C LYS A 107 -6.54 -48.76 -11.65
N PHE A 108 -6.33 -49.20 -10.41
CA PHE A 108 -5.25 -50.09 -9.99
C PHE A 108 -5.65 -51.57 -9.99
N ASP A 109 -6.89 -51.89 -10.37
CA ASP A 109 -7.43 -53.25 -10.45
C ASP A 109 -7.25 -54.06 -9.16
N CYS A 110 -7.56 -53.41 -8.03
CA CYS A 110 -7.42 -54.01 -6.70
C CYS A 110 -8.71 -54.72 -6.26
N ASP A 111 -8.59 -55.73 -5.38
CA ASP A 111 -9.76 -56.28 -4.71
C ASP A 111 -10.29 -55.32 -3.64
N TRP A 112 -11.51 -54.82 -3.83
CA TRP A 112 -12.13 -53.86 -2.92
C TRP A 112 -12.28 -54.42 -1.49
N LYS A 113 -12.49 -55.73 -1.31
CA LYS A 113 -12.60 -56.34 0.02
C LYS A 113 -11.25 -56.34 0.74
N ALA A 114 -10.16 -56.57 0.02
CA ALA A 114 -8.80 -56.47 0.55
C ALA A 114 -8.48 -55.03 0.98
N ILE A 115 -8.80 -54.04 0.15
CA ILE A 115 -8.53 -52.61 0.46
C ILE A 115 -9.29 -52.13 1.70
N VAL A 116 -10.57 -52.48 1.82
CA VAL A 116 -11.42 -52.04 2.93
C VAL A 116 -11.05 -52.71 4.26
N ASN A 117 -10.47 -53.91 4.21
CA ASN A 117 -10.06 -54.65 5.41
C ASN A 117 -8.55 -54.58 5.69
N ALA A 118 -7.78 -53.80 4.92
CA ALA A 118 -6.36 -53.64 5.10
C ALA A 118 -6.02 -53.06 6.50
N LYS A 119 -4.91 -53.54 7.08
CA LYS A 119 -4.43 -53.08 8.39
C LYS A 119 -4.08 -51.59 8.31
N GLN A 120 -4.72 -50.79 9.15
CA GLN A 120 -4.45 -49.36 9.25
C GLN A 120 -3.47 -49.06 10.39
N TYR A 121 -2.81 -47.92 10.27
CA TYR A 121 -1.83 -47.42 11.23
C TYR A 121 -2.48 -46.55 12.31
N ASP A 122 -1.77 -46.32 13.43
CA ASP A 122 -2.26 -45.45 14.51
C ASP A 122 -2.31 -43.99 14.05
N ARG A 123 -3.52 -43.45 13.92
CA ARG A 123 -3.77 -42.11 13.37
C ARG A 123 -3.50 -40.97 14.34
N LYS A 124 -3.13 -41.24 15.60
CA LYS A 124 -3.00 -40.17 16.60
C LYS A 124 -1.87 -39.19 16.26
N LYS A 125 -0.64 -39.69 16.07
CA LYS A 125 0.52 -38.86 15.69
C LYS A 125 0.38 -38.22 14.31
N GLU A 126 -0.28 -38.90 13.37
CA GLU A 126 -0.61 -38.34 12.05
C GLU A 126 -1.52 -37.12 12.16
N LYS A 127 -2.60 -37.23 12.94
CA LYS A 127 -3.54 -36.13 13.14
C LYS A 127 -2.87 -34.93 13.79
N GLU A 128 -1.97 -35.17 14.74
CA GLU A 128 -1.17 -34.13 15.38
C GLU A 128 -0.25 -33.43 14.36
N ALA A 129 0.48 -34.19 13.53
CA ALA A 129 1.33 -33.63 12.47
C ALA A 129 0.53 -32.86 11.40
N GLN A 130 -0.64 -33.37 10.99
CA GLN A 130 -1.54 -32.69 10.06
C GLN A 130 -2.13 -31.41 10.65
N ALA A 131 -2.49 -31.41 11.93
CA ALA A 131 -2.98 -30.22 12.62
C ALA A 131 -1.88 -29.14 12.71
N GLN A 132 -0.66 -29.52 13.07
CA GLN A 132 0.50 -28.62 13.09
C GLN A 132 0.82 -28.07 11.70
N LEU A 133 0.74 -28.90 10.66
CA LEU A 133 0.95 -28.46 9.28
C LEU A 133 -0.13 -27.47 8.84
N LYS A 134 -1.39 -27.74 9.16
CA LYS A 134 -2.51 -26.84 8.84
C LYS A 134 -2.33 -25.48 9.50
N GLU A 135 -1.95 -25.47 10.78
CA GLU A 135 -1.69 -24.22 11.50
C GLU A 135 -0.49 -23.48 10.90
N ALA A 136 0.64 -24.15 10.68
CA ALA A 136 1.82 -23.51 10.08
C ALA A 136 1.54 -22.94 8.68
N LYS A 137 0.75 -23.64 7.86
CA LYS A 137 0.28 -23.14 6.55
C LYS A 137 -0.60 -21.92 6.69
N LYS A 138 -1.53 -21.92 7.64
CA LYS A 138 -2.42 -20.79 7.91
C LYS A 138 -1.62 -19.57 8.34
N THR A 139 -0.72 -19.71 9.32
CA THR A 139 0.16 -18.63 9.77
C THR A 139 1.01 -18.10 8.61
N LEU A 140 1.55 -18.97 7.76
CA LEU A 140 2.33 -18.56 6.61
C LEU A 140 1.50 -17.80 5.58
N ALA A 141 0.28 -18.27 5.28
CA ALA A 141 -0.63 -17.59 4.37
C ALA A 141 -1.03 -16.20 4.89
N GLU A 142 -1.34 -16.08 6.18
CA GLU A 142 -1.67 -14.80 6.82
C GLU A 142 -0.48 -13.83 6.83
N ALA A 143 0.72 -14.32 7.18
CA ALA A 143 1.93 -13.51 7.18
C ALA A 143 2.29 -13.02 5.78
N THR A 144 2.21 -13.89 4.78
CA THR A 144 2.52 -13.51 3.38
C THR A 144 1.49 -12.57 2.78
N ALA A 145 0.19 -12.77 3.07
CA ALA A 145 -0.87 -11.84 2.67
C ALA A 145 -0.71 -10.47 3.33
N THR A 146 -0.40 -10.44 4.63
CA THR A 146 -0.15 -9.20 5.38
C THR A 146 1.06 -8.46 4.83
N ALA A 147 2.17 -9.17 4.58
CA ALA A 147 3.37 -8.59 4.00
C ALA A 147 3.10 -8.00 2.61
N GLN A 148 2.37 -8.72 1.75
CA GLN A 148 2.03 -8.23 0.41
C GLN A 148 1.17 -6.97 0.48
N LYS A 149 0.15 -6.97 1.34
CA LYS A 149 -0.71 -5.79 1.52
C LYS A 149 0.09 -4.60 2.05
N ALA A 150 0.96 -4.82 3.04
CA ALA A 150 1.82 -3.78 3.59
C ALA A 150 2.77 -3.18 2.54
N SER A 151 3.27 -4.01 1.61
CA SER A 151 4.06 -3.55 0.47
C SER A 151 3.24 -2.67 -0.49
N GLU A 152 2.03 -3.09 -0.85
CA GLU A 152 1.15 -2.31 -1.73
C GLU A 152 0.76 -0.98 -1.08
N ASP A 153 0.51 -1.00 0.23
CA ASP A 153 0.19 0.18 1.02
C ASP A 153 1.41 1.11 1.16
N ALA A 154 2.62 0.57 1.30
CA ALA A 154 3.86 1.34 1.34
C ALA A 154 4.13 2.06 0.01
N GLU A 155 3.89 1.41 -1.13
CA GLU A 155 4.06 2.05 -2.44
C GLU A 155 3.01 3.14 -2.69
N LYS A 156 1.76 2.90 -2.33
CA LYS A 156 0.71 3.94 -2.37
C LYS A 156 1.08 5.13 -1.49
N ALA A 157 1.60 4.88 -0.29
CA ALA A 157 2.03 5.93 0.63
C ALA A 157 3.27 6.68 0.10
N ARG A 158 4.20 6.00 -0.59
CA ARG A 158 5.34 6.65 -1.26
C ARG A 158 4.88 7.63 -2.35
N ILE A 159 3.96 7.19 -3.21
CA ILE A 159 3.38 8.06 -4.26
C ILE A 159 2.63 9.25 -3.63
N ALA A 160 1.89 9.01 -2.54
CA ALA A 160 1.22 10.08 -1.81
C ALA A 160 2.20 11.09 -1.18
N GLU A 161 3.30 10.61 -0.59
CA GLU A 161 4.37 11.46 -0.05
C GLU A 161 5.02 12.31 -1.14
N GLU A 162 5.33 11.73 -2.29
CA GLU A 162 5.91 12.44 -3.44
C GLU A 162 4.97 13.55 -3.94
N ASN A 163 3.68 13.24 -4.11
CA ASN A 163 2.68 14.24 -4.51
C ASN A 163 2.52 15.35 -3.45
N ALA A 164 2.50 15.00 -2.17
CA ALA A 164 2.41 15.97 -1.08
C ALA A 164 3.65 16.89 -1.02
N LEU A 165 4.84 16.37 -1.31
CA LEU A 165 6.06 17.15 -1.39
C LEU A 165 6.03 18.14 -2.56
N VAL A 166 5.58 17.72 -3.73
CA VAL A 166 5.39 18.60 -4.89
C VAL A 166 4.40 19.71 -4.54
N GLN A 167 3.25 19.36 -3.96
CA GLN A 167 2.23 20.33 -3.55
C GLN A 167 2.77 21.31 -2.50
N LYS A 168 3.60 20.86 -1.54
CA LYS A 168 4.26 21.73 -0.57
C LYS A 168 5.19 22.73 -1.25
N GLN A 169 5.99 22.28 -2.22
CA GLN A 169 6.90 23.17 -2.96
C GLN A 169 6.14 24.22 -3.76
N GLU A 170 5.04 23.83 -4.42
CA GLU A 170 4.18 24.75 -5.16
C GLU A 170 3.51 25.77 -4.24
N SER A 171 2.92 25.32 -3.12
CA SER A 171 2.32 26.20 -2.12
C SER A 171 3.34 27.14 -1.48
N SER A 172 4.58 26.68 -1.25
CA SER A 172 5.65 27.52 -0.71
C SER A 172 6.06 28.63 -1.68
N LYS A 173 6.20 28.31 -2.97
CA LYS A 173 6.46 29.31 -4.02
C LYS A 173 5.32 30.31 -4.14
N ALA A 174 4.06 29.84 -4.07
CA ALA A 174 2.88 30.70 -4.14
C ALA A 174 2.76 31.63 -2.91
N ALA A 175 3.06 31.13 -1.72
CA ALA A 175 3.09 31.93 -0.49
C ALA A 175 4.16 33.01 -0.57
N GLU A 176 5.38 32.66 -1.02
CA GLU A 176 6.46 33.63 -1.17
C GLU A 176 6.15 34.69 -2.23
N ALA A 177 5.62 34.28 -3.39
CA ALA A 177 5.20 35.21 -4.43
C ALA A 177 4.12 36.18 -3.94
N SER A 178 3.16 35.70 -3.14
CA SER A 178 2.09 36.52 -2.56
C SER A 178 2.62 37.49 -1.50
N ARG A 179 3.57 37.07 -0.68
CA ARG A 179 4.27 37.92 0.30
C ARG A 179 5.05 39.05 -0.38
N ILE A 180 5.82 38.71 -1.42
CA ILE A 180 6.55 39.70 -2.23
C ILE A 180 5.58 40.69 -2.88
N ALA A 181 4.45 40.22 -3.41
CA ALA A 181 3.43 41.11 -3.99
C ALA A 181 2.83 42.06 -2.95
N GLN A 182 2.49 41.55 -1.76
CA GLN A 182 1.98 42.37 -0.66
C GLN A 182 2.99 43.45 -0.25
N GLU A 183 4.27 43.09 -0.08
CA GLU A 183 5.32 44.05 0.24
C GLU A 183 5.49 45.13 -0.83
N ARG A 184 5.42 44.75 -2.12
CA ARG A 184 5.49 45.71 -3.24
C ARG A 184 4.35 46.73 -3.18
N PHE A 185 3.10 46.27 -3.04
CA PHE A 185 1.96 47.18 -2.94
C PHE A 185 2.00 48.06 -1.70
N SER A 186 2.50 47.54 -0.58
CA SER A 186 2.66 48.34 0.64
C SER A 186 3.71 49.45 0.45
N LYS A 187 4.87 49.12 -0.14
CA LYS A 187 5.91 50.10 -0.48
C LYS A 187 5.42 51.16 -1.47
N GLU A 188 4.73 50.75 -2.54
CA GLU A 188 4.16 51.67 -3.53
C GLU A 188 3.11 52.61 -2.91
N LYS A 189 2.28 52.08 -2.00
CA LYS A 189 1.29 52.89 -1.27
C LYS A 189 1.95 53.93 -0.36
N VAL A 190 3.02 53.56 0.36
CA VAL A 190 3.78 54.52 1.19
C VAL A 190 4.31 55.66 0.33
N HIS A 191 4.97 55.34 -0.79
CA HIS A 191 5.49 56.36 -1.71
C HIS A 191 4.38 57.25 -2.31
N ALA A 192 3.24 56.67 -2.68
CA ALA A 192 2.09 57.42 -3.18
C ALA A 192 1.49 58.36 -2.12
N ASN A 193 1.43 57.91 -0.87
CA ASN A 193 1.00 58.74 0.27
C ASN A 193 1.98 59.89 0.53
N GLU A 194 3.28 59.63 0.55
CA GLU A 194 4.30 60.68 0.72
C GLU A 194 4.21 61.74 -0.38
N THR A 195 3.95 61.33 -1.63
CA THR A 195 3.75 62.25 -2.76
C THR A 195 2.49 63.10 -2.56
N LEU A 196 1.39 62.47 -2.11
CA LEU A 196 0.13 63.17 -1.85
C LEU A 196 0.27 64.17 -0.68
N GLU A 197 0.98 63.82 0.39
CA GLU A 197 1.21 64.72 1.53
C GLU A 197 2.11 65.91 1.14
N LYS A 198 3.14 65.70 0.30
CA LYS A 198 3.94 66.81 -0.26
C LYS A 198 3.06 67.79 -1.06
N MET A 199 2.17 67.27 -1.92
CA MET A 199 1.23 68.12 -2.65
C MET A 199 0.27 68.87 -1.73
N LYS A 200 -0.31 68.21 -0.72
CA LYS A 200 -1.17 68.91 0.26
C LYS A 200 -0.42 70.01 1.01
N HIS A 201 0.86 69.79 1.32
CA HIS A 201 1.69 70.80 1.96
C HIS A 201 1.91 72.00 1.04
N GLU A 202 2.29 71.77 -0.22
CA GLU A 202 2.43 72.83 -1.23
C GLU A 202 1.12 73.62 -1.44
N GLU A 203 -0.03 72.94 -1.43
CA GLU A 203 -1.35 73.56 -1.50
C GLU A 203 -1.61 74.47 -0.30
N SER A 204 -1.30 73.99 0.91
CA SER A 204 -1.48 74.76 2.15
C SER A 204 -0.58 75.99 2.20
N GLU A 205 0.63 75.91 1.66
CA GLU A 205 1.56 77.04 1.56
C GLU A 205 1.07 78.09 0.57
N VAL A 206 0.61 77.68 -0.62
CA VAL A 206 0.00 78.59 -1.60
C VAL A 206 -1.26 79.23 -1.02
N GLN A 207 -2.07 78.48 -0.28
CA GLN A 207 -3.27 78.98 0.37
C GLN A 207 -2.95 79.99 1.48
N ARG A 208 -1.95 79.70 2.32
CA ARG A 208 -1.45 80.63 3.35
C ARG A 208 -0.95 81.93 2.73
N GLN A 209 -0.18 81.87 1.64
CA GLN A 209 0.28 83.05 0.91
C GLN A 209 -0.89 83.88 0.36
N LYS A 210 -1.95 83.23 -0.15
CA LYS A 210 -3.16 83.92 -0.61
C LYS A 210 -3.86 84.63 0.55
N GLU A 211 -4.01 83.98 1.70
CA GLU A 211 -4.64 84.56 2.90
C GLU A 211 -3.83 85.74 3.47
N GLU A 212 -2.50 85.65 3.50
CA GLU A 212 -1.62 86.75 3.93
C GLU A 212 -1.71 87.96 3.00
N LEU A 213 -1.71 87.73 1.68
CA LEU A 213 -1.89 88.79 0.69
C LEU A 213 -3.29 89.42 0.77
N GLU A 214 -4.32 88.64 1.09
CA GLU A 214 -5.70 89.11 1.26
C GLU A 214 -5.85 89.97 2.53
N LYS A 215 -5.25 89.55 3.65
CA LYS A 215 -5.15 90.37 4.87
C LYS A 215 -4.45 91.70 4.60
N THR A 216 -3.30 91.67 3.93
CA THR A 216 -2.50 92.86 3.60
C THR A 216 -3.23 93.80 2.61
N ALA A 217 -4.03 93.26 1.70
CA ALA A 217 -4.81 94.02 0.74
C ALA A 217 -5.98 94.80 1.37
N ASN A 218 -6.54 94.27 2.47
CA ASN A 218 -7.73 94.80 3.15
C ASN A 218 -7.41 95.60 4.43
N ASP A 219 -6.15 95.65 4.86
CA ASP A 219 -5.73 96.41 6.03
C ASP A 219 -5.72 97.93 5.76
N GLU A 220 -6.72 98.64 6.29
CA GLU A 220 -6.89 100.09 6.13
C GLU A 220 -5.80 100.92 6.83
N SER A 221 -5.04 100.33 7.75
CA SER A 221 -3.92 100.99 8.43
C SER A 221 -2.66 101.10 7.55
N LEU A 222 -2.60 100.38 6.42
CA LEU A 222 -1.48 100.37 5.48
C LEU A 222 -1.66 101.34 4.32
N GLY A 223 -0.54 101.93 3.86
CA GLY A 223 -0.50 102.88 2.75
C GLY A 223 -1.05 102.32 1.43
N ILE A 224 -1.72 103.18 0.65
CA ILE A 224 -2.44 102.86 -0.60
C ILE A 224 -1.58 102.02 -1.57
N VAL A 225 -0.29 102.34 -1.69
CA VAL A 225 0.64 101.63 -2.59
C VAL A 225 0.86 100.18 -2.15
N LYS A 226 1.02 99.92 -0.84
CA LYS A 226 1.20 98.56 -0.31
C LYS A 226 -0.06 97.71 -0.52
N ARG A 227 -1.24 98.28 -0.27
CA ARG A 227 -2.53 97.61 -0.54
C ARG A 227 -2.71 97.29 -2.02
N ASN A 228 -2.44 98.23 -2.91
CA ASN A 228 -2.58 98.00 -4.35
C ASN A 228 -1.57 96.98 -4.89
N ARG A 229 -0.34 96.95 -4.35
CA ARG A 229 0.65 95.91 -4.67
C ARG A 229 0.20 94.53 -4.19
N ALA A 230 -0.34 94.42 -2.98
CA ALA A 230 -0.90 93.17 -2.46
C ALA A 230 -2.11 92.69 -3.30
N LYS A 231 -3.00 93.61 -3.72
CA LYS A 231 -4.12 93.30 -4.63
C LYS A 231 -3.65 92.78 -5.99
N ALA A 232 -2.61 93.38 -6.57
CA ALA A 232 -2.03 92.91 -7.84
C ALA A 232 -1.38 91.53 -7.71
N MET A 233 -0.64 91.27 -6.63
CA MET A 233 -0.02 89.96 -6.36
C MET A 233 -1.06 88.88 -6.06
N LEU A 234 -2.12 89.21 -5.33
CA LEU A 234 -3.26 88.33 -5.10
C LEU A 234 -3.95 87.97 -6.42
N ALA A 235 -4.17 88.95 -7.31
CA ALA A 235 -4.75 88.72 -8.63
C ALA A 235 -3.85 87.83 -9.51
N MET A 236 -2.53 88.02 -9.48
CA MET A 236 -1.57 87.13 -10.14
C MET A 236 -1.64 85.70 -9.58
N LYS A 237 -1.66 85.53 -8.26
CA LYS A 237 -1.75 84.20 -7.60
C LYS A 237 -3.12 83.53 -7.75
N LYS A 238 -4.19 84.30 -7.98
CA LYS A 238 -5.52 83.78 -8.33
C LYS A 238 -5.63 83.42 -9.82
N ASN A 239 -4.83 84.06 -10.69
CA ASN A 239 -4.74 83.77 -12.12
C ASN A 239 -3.71 82.68 -12.47
N GLU A 240 -2.73 82.38 -11.61
CA GLU A 240 -1.90 81.16 -11.71
C GLU A 240 -2.84 79.94 -11.68
N ASP A 241 -2.92 79.24 -12.81
CA ASP A 241 -3.91 78.20 -13.06
C ASP A 241 -3.80 77.05 -12.04
N SER A 242 -4.80 76.93 -11.15
CA SER A 242 -4.85 75.90 -10.11
C SER A 242 -5.40 74.56 -10.61
N LEU A 243 -5.98 74.51 -11.82
CA LEU A 243 -6.61 73.32 -12.36
C LEU A 243 -5.62 72.16 -12.59
N PRO A 244 -4.41 72.37 -13.16
CA PRO A 244 -3.42 71.30 -13.32
C PRO A 244 -3.00 70.68 -11.98
N PHE A 245 -2.85 71.50 -10.95
CA PHE A 245 -2.47 71.05 -9.62
C PHE A 245 -3.59 70.28 -8.93
N ALA A 246 -4.83 70.78 -8.98
CA ALA A 246 -6.00 70.07 -8.46
C ALA A 246 -6.23 68.73 -9.17
N ALA A 247 -6.01 68.68 -10.49
CA ALA A 247 -6.08 67.44 -11.27
C ALA A 247 -4.99 66.44 -10.84
N ALA A 248 -3.75 66.89 -10.65
CA ALA A 248 -2.65 66.05 -10.18
C ALA A 248 -2.90 65.50 -8.76
N LYS A 249 -3.45 66.31 -7.85
CA LYS A 249 -3.88 65.87 -6.52
C LYS A 249 -4.97 64.80 -6.60
N LEU A 250 -6.02 65.04 -7.37
CA LEU A 250 -7.12 64.08 -7.57
C LEU A 250 -6.60 62.75 -8.14
N GLN A 251 -5.65 62.82 -9.08
CA GLN A 251 -5.00 61.65 -9.66
C GLN A 251 -4.18 60.87 -8.61
N ASN A 252 -3.43 61.57 -7.75
CA ASN A 252 -2.68 60.94 -6.66
C ASN A 252 -3.59 60.35 -5.58
N GLU A 253 -4.69 61.02 -5.22
CA GLU A 253 -5.70 60.47 -4.31
C GLU A 253 -6.36 59.20 -4.89
N ALA A 254 -6.66 59.20 -6.19
CA ALA A 254 -7.16 58.03 -6.88
C ALA A 254 -6.12 56.90 -6.91
N ALA A 255 -4.83 57.22 -7.12
CA ALA A 255 -3.73 56.27 -7.08
C ALA A 255 -3.58 55.62 -5.70
N VAL A 256 -3.61 56.40 -4.61
CA VAL A 256 -3.59 55.90 -3.23
C VAL A 256 -4.77 54.97 -2.95
N LYS A 257 -5.99 55.35 -3.36
CA LYS A 257 -7.20 54.50 -3.20
C LYS A 257 -7.05 53.18 -3.96
N LYS A 258 -6.51 53.22 -5.18
CA LYS A 258 -6.26 52.03 -6.00
C LYS A 258 -5.22 51.13 -5.35
N LEU A 259 -4.09 51.69 -4.89
CA LEU A 259 -3.03 50.96 -4.21
C LEU A 259 -3.51 50.35 -2.88
N SER A 260 -4.33 51.06 -2.11
CA SER A 260 -4.88 50.51 -0.87
C SER A 260 -5.82 49.32 -1.11
N ARG A 261 -6.57 49.31 -2.21
CA ARG A 261 -7.38 48.14 -2.61
C ARG A 261 -6.50 46.99 -3.07
N ALA A 262 -5.45 47.28 -3.84
CA ALA A 262 -4.49 46.28 -4.30
C ALA A 262 -3.72 45.64 -3.13
N GLU A 263 -3.27 46.43 -2.15
CA GLU A 263 -2.62 45.95 -0.92
C GLU A 263 -3.56 45.04 -0.12
N ALA A 264 -4.83 45.43 0.05
CA ALA A 264 -5.81 44.59 0.75
C ALA A 264 -6.06 43.26 0.03
N ALA A 265 -6.15 43.28 -1.30
CA ALA A 265 -6.28 42.07 -2.11
C ALA A 265 -5.04 41.17 -2.02
N ALA A 266 -3.84 41.76 -2.09
CA ALA A 266 -2.58 41.05 -1.95
C ALA A 266 -2.40 40.45 -0.55
N GLY A 267 -2.78 41.17 0.51
CA GLY A 267 -2.78 40.66 1.88
C GLY A 267 -3.76 39.51 2.10
N LYS A 268 -4.91 39.51 1.42
CA LYS A 268 -5.81 38.35 1.41
C LYS A 268 -5.18 37.16 0.69
N ALA A 269 -4.62 37.38 -0.50
CA ALA A 269 -3.94 36.34 -1.27
C ALA A 269 -2.76 35.72 -0.50
N ALA A 270 -1.97 36.52 0.24
CA ALA A 270 -0.89 36.04 1.09
C ALA A 270 -1.40 35.11 2.20
N LYS A 271 -2.49 35.49 2.90
CA LYS A 271 -3.12 34.63 3.92
C LYS A 271 -3.66 33.33 3.34
N ASP A 272 -4.34 33.41 2.20
CA ASP A 272 -4.88 32.23 1.53
C ASP A 272 -3.75 31.27 1.11
N ALA A 273 -2.61 31.81 0.63
CA ALA A 273 -1.43 31.04 0.27
C ALA A 273 -0.69 30.43 1.48
N GLU A 274 -0.61 31.14 2.61
CA GLU A 274 -0.08 30.60 3.87
C GLU A 274 -0.94 29.44 4.40
N ILE A 275 -2.27 29.56 4.33
CA ILE A 275 -3.19 28.47 4.70
C ILE A 275 -2.97 27.27 3.77
N ALA A 276 -2.82 27.49 2.46
CA ALA A 276 -2.54 26.42 1.50
C ALA A 276 -1.20 25.73 1.77
N LEU A 277 -0.16 26.48 2.17
CA LEU A 277 1.12 25.93 2.59
C LEU A 277 0.98 25.08 3.86
N ALA A 278 0.30 25.58 4.90
CA ALA A 278 0.08 24.83 6.13
C ALA A 278 -0.67 23.51 5.89
N ASN A 279 -1.67 23.52 5.02
CA ASN A 279 -2.40 22.32 4.62
C ASN A 279 -1.49 21.33 3.87
N ALA A 280 -0.64 21.81 2.96
CA ALA A 280 0.30 20.97 2.23
C ALA A 280 1.38 20.35 3.16
N GLU A 281 1.87 21.10 4.16
CA GLU A 281 2.78 20.57 5.17
C GLU A 281 2.14 19.49 6.05
N LYS A 282 0.87 19.66 6.39
CA LYS A 282 0.11 18.64 7.12
C LYS A 282 -0.03 17.36 6.29
N ALA A 283 -0.39 17.49 5.01
CA ALA A 283 -0.53 16.36 4.09
C ALA A 283 0.80 15.59 3.90
N GLU A 284 1.94 16.29 3.83
CA GLU A 284 3.27 15.68 3.76
C GLU A 284 3.59 14.86 5.01
N LYS A 285 3.34 15.42 6.20
CA LYS A 285 3.56 14.71 7.47
C LYS A 285 2.67 13.47 7.60
N GLU A 286 1.39 13.58 7.24
CA GLU A 286 0.44 12.47 7.27
C GLU A 286 0.86 11.36 6.30
N SER A 287 1.28 11.72 5.07
CA SER A 287 1.72 10.75 4.07
C SER A 287 3.02 10.04 4.48
N ARG A 288 3.98 10.77 5.04
CA ARG A 288 5.23 10.21 5.58
C ARG A 288 4.95 9.26 6.75
N GLN A 289 4.01 9.60 7.63
CA GLN A 289 3.63 8.75 8.75
C GLN A 289 2.96 7.46 8.26
N ALA A 290 2.02 7.55 7.32
CA ALA A 290 1.38 6.39 6.71
C ALA A 290 2.39 5.44 6.05
N ARG A 291 3.41 5.99 5.37
CA ARG A 291 4.49 5.21 4.78
C ARG A 291 5.29 4.45 5.85
N LYS A 292 5.65 5.11 6.95
CA LYS A 292 6.36 4.45 8.07
C LYS A 292 5.55 3.30 8.65
N GLU A 293 4.26 3.51 8.89
CA GLU A 293 3.36 2.49 9.43
C GLU A 293 3.21 1.28 8.51
N ALA A 294 3.10 1.53 7.19
CA ALA A 294 3.06 0.45 6.20
C ALA A 294 4.36 -0.36 6.19
N ILE A 295 5.53 0.31 6.25
CA ILE A 295 6.84 -0.35 6.31
C ILE A 295 6.98 -1.20 7.59
N GLU A 296 6.63 -0.66 8.76
CA GLU A 296 6.72 -1.39 10.03
C GLU A 296 5.76 -2.59 10.07
N THR A 297 4.56 -2.45 9.51
CA THR A 297 3.62 -3.57 9.35
C THR A 297 4.21 -4.67 8.45
N GLY A 298 4.88 -4.27 7.37
CA GLY A 298 5.59 -5.19 6.47
C GLY A 298 6.68 -5.97 7.19
N LYS A 299 7.55 -5.27 7.94
CA LYS A 299 8.62 -5.90 8.74
C LYS A 299 8.09 -6.88 9.78
N ALA A 300 7.01 -6.51 10.48
CA ALA A 300 6.40 -7.38 11.48
C ALA A 300 5.85 -8.67 10.84
N ALA A 301 5.21 -8.55 9.67
CA ALA A 301 4.74 -9.72 8.92
C ALA A 301 5.89 -10.59 8.40
N GLU A 302 6.99 -9.97 7.94
CA GLU A 302 8.19 -10.68 7.49
C GLU A 302 8.87 -11.46 8.60
N ALA A 303 8.91 -10.93 9.83
CA ALA A 303 9.47 -11.63 10.98
C ALA A 303 8.71 -12.93 11.33
N ILE A 304 7.45 -13.06 10.93
CA ILE A 304 6.63 -14.26 11.14
C ILE A 304 6.94 -15.36 10.12
N ILE A 305 7.36 -15.01 8.90
CA ILE A 305 7.68 -15.96 7.83
C ILE A 305 8.73 -17.01 8.26
N PRO A 306 9.90 -16.66 8.84
CA PRO A 306 10.87 -17.65 9.28
C PRO A 306 10.31 -18.54 10.40
N ILE A 307 9.51 -17.99 11.32
CA ILE A 307 8.86 -18.77 12.40
C ILE A 307 7.90 -19.82 11.82
N ALA A 308 7.09 -19.43 10.84
CA ALA A 308 6.18 -20.35 10.15
C ALA A 308 6.93 -21.38 9.29
N SER A 309 8.05 -20.99 8.68
CA SER A 309 8.93 -21.89 7.93
C SER A 309 9.63 -22.92 8.85
N GLU A 310 10.04 -22.49 10.05
CA GLU A 310 10.61 -23.37 11.06
C GLU A 310 9.56 -24.34 11.60
N ALA A 311 8.32 -23.89 11.82
CA ALA A 311 7.20 -24.75 12.18
C ALA A 311 6.95 -25.85 11.13
N CYS A 312 6.99 -25.51 9.83
CA CYS A 312 6.93 -26.49 8.74
C CYS A 312 8.10 -27.49 8.80
N SER A 313 9.29 -27.03 9.21
CA SER A 313 10.48 -27.89 9.33
C SER A 313 10.37 -28.85 10.52
N ARG A 314 9.81 -28.39 11.65
CA ARG A 314 9.52 -29.25 12.81
C ARG A 314 8.51 -30.35 12.47
N VAL A 315 7.48 -30.03 11.67
CA VAL A 315 6.53 -31.05 11.16
C VAL A 315 7.24 -32.12 10.33
N GLN A 316 8.22 -31.75 9.50
CA GLN A 316 9.00 -32.72 8.73
C GLN A 316 9.82 -33.66 9.64
N VAL A 317 10.38 -33.15 10.74
CA VAL A 317 11.11 -33.98 11.72
C VAL A 317 10.18 -35.01 12.36
N VAL A 318 9.02 -34.57 12.86
CA VAL A 318 7.99 -35.46 13.45
C VAL A 318 7.56 -36.53 12.43
N LEU A 319 7.41 -36.15 11.16
CA LEU A 319 7.02 -37.08 10.11
C LEU A 319 8.09 -38.15 9.86
N ASN A 320 9.36 -37.76 9.83
CA ASN A 320 10.48 -38.68 9.67
C ASN A 320 10.60 -39.65 10.87
N GLU A 321 10.32 -39.19 12.09
CA GLU A 321 10.28 -40.04 13.27
C GLU A 321 9.13 -41.07 13.19
N VAL A 322 7.94 -40.62 12.79
CA VAL A 322 6.77 -41.51 12.61
C VAL A 322 7.01 -42.56 11.52
N LEU A 323 7.72 -42.17 10.44
CA LEU A 323 8.18 -43.09 9.40
C LEU A 323 9.14 -44.15 9.97
N ALA A 324 10.15 -43.72 10.74
CA ALA A 324 11.15 -44.60 11.33
C ALA A 324 10.54 -45.61 12.32
N GLU A 325 9.53 -45.17 13.10
CA GLU A 325 8.80 -46.03 14.02
C GLU A 325 7.83 -47.00 13.31
N LYS A 326 7.65 -46.90 11.98
CA LYS A 326 6.63 -47.63 11.19
C LYS A 326 5.21 -47.48 11.76
N LYS A 327 4.93 -46.36 12.42
CA LYS A 327 3.65 -46.08 13.09
C LYS A 327 2.65 -45.33 12.21
N ALA A 328 3.04 -44.90 11.00
CA ALA A 328 2.13 -44.40 9.98
C ALA A 328 2.37 -45.09 8.62
N GLY A 329 1.34 -45.04 7.77
CA GLY A 329 1.41 -45.59 6.43
C GLY A 329 2.13 -44.65 5.45
N LYS A 330 2.73 -45.23 4.41
CA LYS A 330 3.49 -44.49 3.39
C LYS A 330 2.63 -43.43 2.68
N GLY A 331 1.36 -43.73 2.42
CA GLY A 331 0.42 -42.81 1.78
C GLY A 331 0.15 -41.55 2.60
N THR A 332 -0.04 -41.72 3.91
CA THR A 332 -0.14 -40.59 4.86
C THR A 332 1.07 -39.68 4.78
N ILE A 333 2.26 -40.27 4.80
CA ILE A 333 3.54 -39.54 4.84
C ILE A 333 3.74 -38.78 3.52
N PHE A 334 3.54 -39.45 2.40
CA PHE A 334 3.59 -38.84 1.08
C PHE A 334 2.66 -37.63 0.97
N TYR A 335 1.41 -37.73 1.45
CA TYR A 335 0.47 -36.61 1.42
C TYR A 335 0.95 -35.40 2.23
N ILE A 336 1.51 -35.62 3.42
CA ILE A 336 2.04 -34.56 4.29
C ILE A 336 3.28 -33.92 3.65
N GLU A 337 4.20 -34.71 3.10
CA GLU A 337 5.39 -34.21 2.40
C GLU A 337 5.03 -33.41 1.16
N ARG A 338 4.07 -33.89 0.37
CA ARG A 338 3.61 -33.21 -0.84
C ARG A 338 2.97 -31.88 -0.50
N GLU A 339 2.16 -31.85 0.54
CA GLU A 339 1.55 -30.64 1.08
C GLU A 339 2.57 -29.62 1.63
N LEU A 340 3.68 -30.10 2.20
CA LEU A 340 4.82 -29.27 2.61
C LEU A 340 5.58 -28.71 1.40
N GLN A 341 5.79 -29.51 0.35
CA GLN A 341 6.42 -29.05 -0.89
C GLN A 341 5.59 -27.98 -1.60
N GLU A 342 4.27 -28.15 -1.66
CA GLU A 342 3.36 -27.12 -2.19
C GLU A 342 3.47 -25.84 -1.38
N ALA A 343 3.39 -25.91 -0.04
CA ALA A 343 3.55 -24.73 0.82
C ALA A 343 4.91 -24.03 0.60
N LYS A 344 5.99 -24.80 0.42
CA LYS A 344 7.32 -24.26 0.11
C LYS A 344 7.39 -23.53 -1.23
N LYS A 345 6.60 -23.94 -2.22
CA LYS A 345 6.55 -23.32 -3.55
C LYS A 345 5.94 -21.92 -3.52
N PHE A 346 5.01 -21.66 -2.60
CA PHE A 346 4.31 -20.38 -2.46
C PHE A 346 4.98 -19.42 -1.47
N LEU A 347 6.13 -19.79 -0.89
CA LEU A 347 6.96 -18.86 -0.12
C LEU A 347 7.47 -17.73 -1.02
N PRO A 348 7.27 -16.44 -0.66
CA PRO A 348 7.76 -15.33 -1.46
C PRO A 348 9.29 -15.26 -1.47
N ARG A 349 9.93 -15.79 -2.51
CA ARG A 349 11.41 -15.81 -2.59
C ARG A 349 12.07 -14.55 -3.17
N ARG A 350 11.32 -13.67 -3.86
CA ARG A 350 11.94 -12.61 -4.68
C ARG A 350 11.25 -11.24 -4.66
N LYS A 351 9.93 -11.16 -4.45
CA LYS A 351 9.25 -9.85 -4.53
C LYS A 351 9.55 -8.95 -3.33
N PHE A 352 9.86 -9.52 -2.17
CA PHE A 352 10.08 -8.78 -0.92
C PHE A 352 11.50 -8.22 -0.74
N ALA A 353 12.53 -8.91 -1.26
CA ALA A 353 13.91 -8.42 -1.21
C ALA A 353 14.11 -7.10 -1.98
N VAL A 354 13.27 -6.82 -2.98
CA VAL A 354 13.28 -5.56 -3.74
C VAL A 354 12.75 -4.41 -2.89
N LEU A 355 11.63 -4.62 -2.19
CA LEU A 355 11.02 -3.63 -1.30
C LEU A 355 11.86 -3.36 -0.06
N GLN A 356 12.54 -4.38 0.47
CA GLN A 356 13.50 -4.21 1.56
C GLN A 356 14.70 -3.38 1.13
N LYS A 357 15.22 -3.61 -0.08
CA LYS A 357 16.30 -2.79 -0.67
C LYS A 357 15.84 -1.35 -0.93
N GLU A 358 14.60 -1.13 -1.36
CA GLU A 358 14.01 0.21 -1.53
C GLU A 358 13.77 0.91 -0.18
N ALA A 359 13.34 0.18 0.84
CA ALA A 359 13.19 0.70 2.20
C ALA A 359 14.53 1.05 2.85
N ASP A 360 15.57 0.24 2.64
CA ASP A 360 16.93 0.50 3.11
C ASP A 360 17.56 1.69 2.38
N ASN A 361 17.28 1.85 1.07
CA ASN A 361 17.70 3.03 0.30
C ASN A 361 16.99 4.29 0.79
N ALA A 362 15.67 4.23 1.01
CA ALA A 362 14.92 5.36 1.56
C ALA A 362 15.38 5.76 2.97
N ARG A 363 15.82 4.80 3.79
CA ARG A 363 16.40 5.06 5.11
C ARG A 363 17.74 5.78 5.02
N LYS A 364 18.58 5.43 4.05
CA LYS A 364 19.83 6.15 3.75
C LYS A 364 19.58 7.57 3.23
N GLU A 365 18.60 7.74 2.35
CA GLU A 365 18.20 9.07 1.84
C GLU A 365 17.59 9.97 2.92
N ALA A 366 16.91 9.39 3.92
CA ALA A 366 16.33 10.13 5.04
C ALA A 366 17.34 10.50 6.16
N MET A 367 18.57 9.99 6.11
CA MET A 367 19.66 10.33 7.03
C MET A 367 20.83 10.90 6.23
N PRO A 368 20.87 12.21 5.93
CA PRO A 368 22.07 12.80 5.37
C PRO A 368 23.21 12.59 6.37
N GLU A 369 24.21 11.80 6.00
CA GLU A 369 25.47 11.66 6.71
C GLU A 369 26.05 13.06 6.89
N ASN A 370 25.97 13.55 8.11
CA ASN A 370 26.68 14.73 8.57
C ASN A 370 28.12 14.29 8.89
N GLU A 371 28.90 13.94 7.86
CA GLU A 371 30.34 13.76 7.99
C GLU A 371 31.04 15.03 7.48
N ASN A 372 30.99 16.06 8.31
CA ASN A 372 31.93 17.17 8.25
C ASN A 372 32.62 17.28 9.61
N GLU A 373 33.59 16.39 9.87
CA GLU A 373 34.52 16.54 10.99
C GLU A 373 35.78 15.69 10.76
N ASN A 374 36.73 16.23 9.99
CA ASN A 374 38.16 16.29 10.31
C ASN A 374 39.00 16.64 9.08
N ALA A 375 39.12 17.94 8.80
CA ALA A 375 40.23 18.48 8.05
C ALA A 375 40.85 19.62 8.87
N HIS A 376 41.63 19.26 9.89
CA HIS A 376 42.51 20.21 10.55
C HIS A 376 43.76 20.49 9.69
N PRO A 377 44.34 21.70 9.80
CA PRO A 377 45.19 22.29 8.78
C PRO A 377 46.66 21.93 8.93
N ASN A 378 47.29 21.67 7.78
CA ASN A 378 48.57 22.20 7.33
C ASN A 378 49.58 22.67 8.40
N ILE A 379 50.55 21.81 8.75
CA ILE A 379 51.86 22.24 9.25
C ILE A 379 52.95 21.35 8.63
N VAL A 380 53.83 21.97 7.85
CA VAL A 380 55.14 21.48 7.38
C VAL A 380 56.06 22.72 7.35
N PRO A 381 57.42 22.65 7.44
CA PRO A 381 58.36 21.62 7.92
C PRO A 381 59.36 22.16 8.97
N ALA A 382 60.16 21.28 9.59
CA ALA A 382 61.50 21.65 10.05
C ALA A 382 62.51 20.54 9.73
N ILE A 383 63.54 20.96 9.00
CA ILE A 383 64.73 20.25 8.51
C ILE A 383 65.81 20.29 9.60
N SER A 384 66.55 19.19 9.83
CA SER A 384 67.94 19.14 10.33
C SER A 384 68.40 17.66 10.39
N VAL A 385 69.11 17.12 9.40
CA VAL A 385 70.59 17.10 9.22
C VAL A 385 71.38 16.49 10.40
N GLY A 386 71.73 15.19 10.24
CA GLY A 386 73.02 14.52 10.53
C GLY A 386 73.60 14.48 11.96
N PRO A 387 74.67 13.67 12.20
CA PRO A 387 75.40 12.77 11.30
C PRO A 387 75.02 11.29 11.39
#